data_AF-A0A955TSF5-F1
#
_entry.id   AF-A0A955TSF5-F1
#
_cell.length_a   1.000
_cell.length_b   1.000
_cell.length_c   1.000
_cell.angle_alpha   90.00
_cell.angle_beta   90.00
_cell.angle_gamma   90.00
#
_symmetry.space_group_name_H-M   'P 1'
#
loop_
_entity.id
_entity.type
_entity.pdbx_description
1 polymer ?
#
loop_
_entity_poly.entity_id
_entity_poly.type
_entity_poly.pdbx_seq_one_letter_code
_entity_poly.pdbx_strand_id
1 'polypeptide(L)' 'ARPPASVGSGTTRPVILTSSKPLYPRVARESGWEGTVIVRTLIDDQGIPTQTEIRKSSGHPPLDQSAMEAIKTW' A
#
# COMPACT_ATOMS: atom_id res chain seq x y z
N ALA A 1 2.42 36.59 -27.23
CA ALA A 1 1.88 35.52 -26.36
C ALA A 1 2.90 34.39 -26.30
N ARG A 2 3.33 33.97 -25.10
CA ARG A 2 4.24 32.83 -24.91
C ARG A 2 3.38 31.57 -24.76
N PRO A 3 3.62 30.49 -25.52
CA PRO A 3 2.86 29.25 -25.33
C PRO A 3 3.17 28.65 -23.94
N PRO A 4 2.18 28.06 -23.25
CA PRO A 4 2.41 27.35 -21.99
C PRO A 4 3.24 26.09 -22.23
N ALA A 5 4.17 25.82 -21.32
CA ALA A 5 5.13 24.72 -21.40
C ALA A 5 4.44 23.37 -21.65
N SER A 6 4.96 22.63 -22.63
CA SER A 6 4.56 21.26 -22.94
C SER A 6 4.81 20.38 -21.71
N VAL A 7 3.75 19.82 -21.13
CA VAL A 7 3.87 18.80 -20.08
C VAL A 7 4.50 17.57 -20.74
N GLY A 8 5.77 17.31 -20.42
CA GLY A 8 6.50 16.15 -20.91
C GLY A 8 5.78 14.86 -20.53
N SER A 9 5.42 14.07 -21.54
CA SER A 9 4.94 12.71 -21.37
C SER A 9 6.08 11.85 -20.83
N GLY A 10 6.17 11.71 -19.51
CA GLY A 10 7.28 11.00 -18.87
C GLY A 10 6.97 10.39 -17.51
N THR A 11 5.72 10.39 -17.04
CA THR A 11 5.38 9.73 -15.78
C THR A 11 4.98 8.29 -16.06
N THR A 12 5.97 7.39 -16.10
CA THR A 12 5.68 5.96 -16.04
C THR A 12 4.95 5.68 -14.72
N ARG A 13 3.84 4.94 -14.78
CA ARG A 13 3.14 4.54 -13.57
C ARG A 13 4.05 3.59 -12.79
N PRO A 14 4.18 3.75 -11.46
CA PRO A 14 4.92 2.79 -10.66
C PRO A 14 4.30 1.39 -10.87
N VAL A 15 5.14 0.43 -11.23
CA VAL A 15 4.76 -0.98 -11.42
C VAL A 15 5.17 -1.73 -10.17
N ILE A 16 4.26 -2.52 -9.61
CA ILE A 16 4.55 -3.39 -8.48
C ILE A 16 5.48 -4.49 -8.97
N LEU A 17 6.74 -4.47 -8.52
CA LEU A 17 7.74 -5.50 -8.81
C LEU A 17 7.61 -6.68 -7.85
N THR A 18 7.38 -6.39 -6.58
CA THR A 18 7.20 -7.38 -5.51
C THR A 18 5.99 -7.01 -4.68
N SER A 19 5.14 -7.99 -4.40
CA SER A 19 3.99 -7.82 -3.51
C SER A 19 4.05 -8.88 -2.42
N SER A 20 4.53 -8.51 -1.24
CA SER A 20 4.42 -9.37 -0.06
C SER A 20 2.95 -9.44 0.35
N LYS A 21 2.40 -10.66 0.32
CA LYS A 21 1.03 -10.92 0.78
C LYS A 21 0.99 -10.74 2.30
N PRO A 22 -0.01 -10.04 2.85
CA PRO A 22 -0.13 -9.89 4.29
C PRO A 22 -0.31 -11.24 4.96
N LEU A 23 0.50 -11.47 6.01
CA LEU A 23 0.36 -12.63 6.85
C LEU A 23 -0.98 -12.56 7.55
N TYR A 24 -1.78 -13.61 7.48
CA TYR A 24 -3.02 -13.65 8.24
C TYR A 24 -2.69 -13.96 9.71
N PRO A 25 -2.89 -13.01 10.64
CA PRO A 25 -2.45 -13.18 12.02
C PRO A 25 -3.25 -14.30 12.70
N ARG A 26 -2.58 -15.06 13.56
CA ARG A 26 -3.18 -16.24 14.21
C ARG A 26 -4.47 -15.91 14.94
N VAL A 27 -4.50 -14.78 15.65
CA VAL A 27 -5.69 -14.27 16.36
C VAL A 27 -6.90 -14.07 15.43
N ALA A 28 -6.67 -13.58 14.20
CA ALA A 28 -7.74 -13.42 13.22
C ALA A 28 -8.18 -14.76 12.63
N ARG A 29 -7.25 -15.72 12.47
CA ARG A 29 -7.60 -17.09 12.02
C ARG A 29 -8.44 -17.83 13.06
N GLU A 30 -8.04 -17.76 14.32
CA GLU A 30 -8.73 -18.42 15.44
C GLU A 30 -10.11 -17.82 15.70
N SER A 31 -10.24 -16.51 15.48
CA SER A 31 -11.50 -15.79 15.68
C SER A 31 -12.39 -15.74 14.43
N GLY A 32 -11.94 -16.30 13.31
CA GLY A 32 -12.65 -16.27 12.02
C GLY A 32 -12.88 -14.85 11.47
N TRP A 33 -12.01 -13.89 11.83
CA TRP A 33 -12.16 -12.50 11.41
C TRP A 33 -11.66 -12.32 10.00
N GLU A 34 -12.50 -11.78 9.13
CA GLU A 34 -12.21 -11.47 7.73
C GLU A 34 -12.46 -9.99 7.44
N GLY A 35 -11.86 -9.47 6.38
CA GLY A 35 -12.08 -8.09 5.98
C GLY A 35 -11.15 -7.62 4.87
N THR A 36 -11.44 -6.43 4.34
CA THR A 36 -10.64 -5.79 3.30
C THR A 36 -10.00 -4.52 3.85
N VAL A 37 -8.66 -4.47 3.83
CA VAL A 37 -7.88 -3.27 4.16
C VAL A 37 -7.46 -2.57 2.87
N ILE A 38 -7.77 -1.29 2.73
CA ILE A 38 -7.24 -0.45 1.64
C ILE A 38 -6.17 0.43 2.24
N VAL A 39 -4.94 0.29 1.73
CA VAL A 39 -3.80 1.09 2.16
C VAL A 39 -3.29 1.89 0.97
N ARG A 40 -2.96 3.15 1.24
CA ARG A 40 -2.27 4.04 0.31
C ARG A 40 -0.83 4.16 0.77
N THR A 41 0.11 3.83 -0.10
CA THR A 41 1.53 4.05 0.17
C THR A 41 2.15 4.94 -0.91
N LEU A 42 3.09 5.80 -0.52
CA LEU A 42 3.97 6.48 -1.47
C LEU A 42 5.31 5.75 -1.52
N ILE A 43 5.66 5.32 -2.71
CA ILE A 43 6.96 4.72 -3.04
C ILE A 43 7.88 5.83 -3.49
N ASP A 44 9.04 5.94 -2.83
CA ASP A 44 10.09 6.89 -3.21
C ASP A 44 10.85 6.43 -4.48
N ASP A 45 11.73 7.27 -5.03
CA ASP A 45 12.54 6.95 -6.23
C ASP A 45 13.38 5.67 -6.04
N GLN A 46 13.76 5.37 -4.80
CA GLN A 46 14.50 4.17 -4.42
C GLN A 46 13.64 2.89 -4.33
N GLY A 47 12.33 2.97 -4.62
CA GLY A 47 11.41 1.83 -4.49
C GLY A 47 10.95 1.56 -3.05
N ILE A 48 11.27 2.44 -2.10
CA ILE A 48 10.93 2.25 -0.68
C ILE A 48 9.57 2.88 -0.35
N PRO A 49 8.65 2.16 0.32
CA PRO A 49 7.39 2.71 0.83
C PRO A 49 7.63 3.59 2.05
N THR A 50 7.42 4.91 1.92
CA THR A 50 7.73 5.89 2.98
C THR A 50 6.48 6.46 3.67
N GLN A 51 5.43 6.78 2.92
CA GLN A 51 4.17 7.30 3.50
C GLN A 51 3.06 6.26 3.35
N THR A 52 2.90 5.41 4.37
CA THR A 52 1.89 4.36 4.42
C THR A 52 0.70 4.83 5.25
N GLU A 53 -0.49 4.90 4.66
CA GLU A 53 -1.73 5.32 5.31
C GLU A 53 -2.88 4.38 4.99
N ILE A 54 -3.64 3.98 6.02
CA ILE A 54 -4.83 3.15 5.85
C ILE A 54 -5.98 4.05 5.39
N ARG A 55 -6.45 3.84 4.15
CA ARG A 55 -7.64 4.48 3.59
C ARG A 55 -8.93 3.84 4.10
N LYS A 56 -8.91 2.52 4.28
CA LYS A 56 -10.06 1.75 4.76
C LYS A 56 -9.56 0.61 5.62
N SER A 57 -9.95 0.60 6.89
CA SER A 57 -9.66 -0.51 7.79
C SER A 57 -10.61 -1.67 7.51
N SER A 58 -10.13 -2.88 7.79
CA SER A 58 -10.92 -4.11 7.82
C SER A 58 -11.92 -4.17 8.97
N GLY A 59 -11.82 -3.26 9.96
CA GLY A 59 -12.56 -3.32 11.21
C GLY A 59 -11.85 -4.12 12.31
N HIS A 60 -10.74 -4.78 11.98
CA HIS A 60 -9.92 -5.54 12.93
C HIS A 60 -8.49 -4.99 12.99
N PRO A 61 -8.05 -4.42 14.12
CA PRO A 61 -6.69 -3.92 14.31
C PRO A 61 -5.57 -4.90 13.90
N PRO A 62 -5.66 -6.22 14.20
CA PRO A 62 -4.59 -7.14 13.80
C PRO A 62 -4.52 -7.38 12.28
N LEU A 63 -5.65 -7.35 11.56
CA LEU A 63 -5.65 -7.46 10.10
C LEU A 63 -5.03 -6.20 9.47
N ASP A 64 -5.35 -5.02 9.99
CA ASP A 64 -4.75 -3.76 9.57
C ASP A 64 -3.25 -3.70 9.84
N GLN A 65 -2.80 -4.18 11.00
CA GLN A 65 -1.38 -4.24 11.33
C GLN A 65 -0.62 -5.17 10.38
N SER A 66 -1.13 -6.37 10.12
CA SER A 66 -0.52 -7.29 9.18
C SER A 66 -0.50 -6.75 7.74
N ALA A 67 -1.53 -5.99 7.33
CA ALA A 67 -1.51 -5.29 6.05
C ALA A 67 -0.41 -4.23 5.98
N MET A 68 -0.22 -3.42 7.02
CA MET A 68 0.85 -2.43 7.08
C MET A 68 2.24 -3.08 7.06
N GLU A 69 2.44 -4.16 7.80
CA GLU A 69 3.72 -4.89 7.81
C GLU A 69 4.05 -5.48 6.44
N ALA A 70 3.05 -6.03 5.75
CA ALA A 70 3.24 -6.56 4.39
C ALA A 70 3.73 -5.48 3.42
N ILE A 71 3.14 -4.29 3.50
CA ILE A 71 3.49 -3.17 2.61
C ILE A 71 4.89 -2.64 2.90
N LYS A 72 5.38 -2.74 4.13
CA LYS A 72 6.79 -2.42 4.46
C LYS A 72 7.79 -3.38 3.81
N THR A 73 7.35 -4.55 3.36
CA THR A 73 8.18 -5.59 2.71
C THR A 73 7.87 -5.75 1.22
N TRP A 74 7.32 -4.70 0.59
CA TRP A 74 7.17 -4.65 -0.88
C TRP A 74 8.46 -4.21 -1.56
#